data_AF-A0A4U7DPV7-F1
#
_entry.id   AF-A0A4U7DPV7-F1
#
_cell.length_a   1.000
_cell.length_b   1.000
_cell.length_c   1.000
_cell.angle_alpha   90.00
_cell.angle_beta   90.00
_cell.angle_gamma   90.00
#
_symmetry.space_group_name_H-M   'P 1'
#
loop_
_entity.id
_entity.type
_entity.pdbx_description
1 polymer ?
#
loop_
_entity_poly.entity_id
_entity_poly.type
_entity_poly.pdbx_seq_one_letter_code
_entity_poly.pdbx_strand_id
1 'polypeptide(L)'
;MTDDGSAATEGSVDDEAAAGGDFPPAEEGWERKTVAYRGISRRLAAHYLRNLGGELVGTDDPAAATRVDGDGWRVTLSAETVTAAAAIELTEVTAEFAGDPEVLAELLPKYRQKAMRAGG
;
A
#
# COMPACT_ATOMS: atom_id res chain seq x y z
N MET A 1 49.21 -15.83 -18.30
CA MET A 1 48.74 -16.16 -16.94
C MET A 1 48.36 -14.84 -16.29
N THR A 2 47.17 -14.79 -15.69
CA THR A 2 46.47 -13.61 -15.12
C THR A 2 45.66 -12.82 -16.16
N ASP A 3 44.37 -13.10 -16.39
CA ASP A 3 43.15 -12.93 -15.53
C ASP A 3 42.71 -11.45 -15.53
N ASP A 4 41.69 -11.07 -16.31
CA ASP A 4 40.22 -11.17 -16.09
C ASP A 4 39.69 -10.10 -15.12
N GLY A 5 38.45 -9.64 -15.36
CA GLY A 5 37.72 -8.77 -14.44
C GLY A 5 37.40 -7.36 -14.93
N SER A 6 36.73 -7.22 -16.08
CA SER A 6 36.14 -5.95 -16.51
C SER A 6 34.74 -5.77 -15.90
N ALA A 7 34.63 -4.73 -15.07
CA ALA A 7 33.43 -3.93 -14.75
C ALA A 7 32.20 -4.66 -14.17
N ALA A 8 32.13 -4.72 -12.84
CA ALA A 8 30.86 -4.78 -12.12
C ALA A 8 30.24 -3.37 -12.14
N THR A 9 29.15 -3.20 -12.89
CA THR A 9 28.37 -1.96 -12.92
C THR A 9 27.55 -1.84 -11.64
N GLU A 10 27.69 -0.67 -11.04
CA GLU A 10 26.99 -0.18 -9.86
C GLU A 10 25.47 -0.24 -10.06
N GLY A 11 24.80 -0.82 -9.07
CA GLY A 11 23.36 -0.71 -8.86
C GLY A 11 23.13 -0.10 -7.49
N SER A 12 23.42 1.19 -7.35
CA SER A 12 22.87 1.99 -6.26
C SER A 12 21.36 2.02 -6.41
N VAL A 13 20.65 1.42 -5.46
CA VAL A 13 19.32 1.90 -5.09
C VAL A 13 19.40 2.28 -3.63
N ASP A 14 19.22 3.57 -3.42
CA ASP A 14 19.21 4.27 -2.16
C ASP A 14 18.27 3.58 -1.15
N ASP A 15 18.86 2.81 -0.22
CA ASP A 15 18.19 2.35 1.00
C ASP A 15 18.26 3.46 2.03
N GLU A 16 17.60 4.60 1.76
CA GLU A 16 17.45 5.64 2.77
C GLU A 16 16.06 6.28 2.69
N ALA A 17 15.38 6.21 3.84
CA ALA A 17 14.17 6.91 4.25
C ALA A 17 12.79 6.29 3.87
N ALA A 18 12.31 5.41 4.75
CA ALA A 18 10.98 5.62 5.34
C ALA A 18 10.96 5.09 6.77
N ALA A 19 10.81 6.00 7.72
CA ALA A 19 10.64 5.69 9.13
C ALA A 19 9.46 4.72 9.35
N GLY A 20 9.75 3.51 9.83
CA GLY A 20 8.80 2.59 10.49
C GLY A 20 7.42 2.41 9.83
N GLY A 21 7.36 2.05 8.55
CA GLY A 21 6.11 1.70 7.86
C GLY A 21 5.75 0.24 8.07
N ASP A 22 4.49 -0.04 8.44
CA ASP A 22 3.95 -1.38 8.70
C ASP A 22 3.68 -2.10 7.37
N PHE A 23 4.67 -2.12 6.47
CA PHE A 23 4.52 -2.75 5.16
C PHE A 23 4.20 -4.24 5.35
N PRO A 24 3.24 -4.78 4.59
CA PRO A 24 2.95 -6.20 4.65
C PRO A 24 4.17 -6.99 4.16
N PRO A 25 4.32 -8.26 4.60
CA PRO A 25 5.43 -9.10 4.16
C PRO A 25 5.46 -9.19 2.64
N ALA A 26 6.63 -8.96 2.05
CA ALA A 26 6.85 -8.97 0.61
C ALA A 26 7.61 -10.23 0.18
N GLU A 27 7.40 -10.67 -1.05
CA GLU A 27 8.16 -11.77 -1.66
C GLU A 27 9.27 -11.22 -2.56
N GLU A 28 10.21 -12.07 -2.97
CA GLU A 28 11.28 -11.65 -3.88
C GLU A 28 10.70 -11.16 -5.21
N GLY A 29 11.14 -9.99 -5.66
CA GLY A 29 10.62 -9.34 -6.87
C GLY A 29 9.34 -8.52 -6.65
N TRP A 30 8.76 -8.49 -5.45
CA TRP A 30 7.61 -7.63 -5.18
C TRP A 30 8.02 -6.17 -4.97
N GLU A 31 7.18 -5.27 -5.48
CA GLU A 31 7.29 -3.84 -5.26
C GLU A 31 6.43 -3.36 -4.09
N ARG A 32 6.82 -2.24 -3.50
CA ARG A 32 6.04 -1.54 -2.46
C ARG A 32 5.49 -0.23 -2.97
N LYS A 33 4.25 0.09 -2.61
CA LYS A 33 3.60 1.37 -2.94
C LYS A 33 2.74 1.83 -1.78
N THR A 34 2.74 3.11 -1.48
CA THR A 34 1.90 3.69 -0.44
C THR A 34 0.88 4.64 -1.04
N VAL A 35 -0.36 4.59 -0.56
CA VAL A 35 -1.42 5.51 -0.96
C VAL A 35 -2.22 5.94 0.27
N ALA A 36 -2.37 7.24 0.45
CA ALA A 36 -3.15 7.83 1.53
C ALA A 36 -4.40 8.54 0.99
N TYR A 37 -5.52 8.43 1.72
CA TYR A 37 -6.77 9.11 1.39
C TYR A 37 -7.36 9.78 2.62
N ARG A 38 -7.80 11.03 2.44
CA ARG A 38 -8.47 11.82 3.47
C ARG A 38 -9.97 11.77 3.29
N GLY A 39 -10.71 11.82 4.40
CA GLY A 39 -12.16 11.84 4.40
C GLY A 39 -12.82 10.49 4.15
N ILE A 40 -12.07 9.39 4.18
CA ILE A 40 -12.60 8.02 4.11
C ILE A 40 -12.31 7.27 5.40
N SER A 41 -13.10 6.22 5.67
CA SER A 41 -12.88 5.33 6.81
C SER A 41 -12.08 4.09 6.41
N ARG A 42 -11.35 3.49 7.37
CA ARG A 42 -10.66 2.20 7.19
C ARG A 42 -11.60 1.09 6.71
N ARG A 43 -12.83 1.07 7.24
CA ARG A 43 -13.90 0.17 6.81
C ARG A 43 -14.13 0.24 5.29
N LEU A 44 -14.19 1.45 4.74
CA LEU A 44 -14.43 1.64 3.31
C LEU A 44 -13.22 1.20 2.47
N ALA A 45 -12.00 1.54 2.90
CA ALA A 45 -10.77 1.09 2.26
C ALA A 45 -10.69 -0.44 2.21
N ALA A 46 -10.89 -1.12 3.35
CA ALA A 46 -10.92 -2.57 3.45
C ALA A 46 -12.03 -3.17 2.57
N HIS A 47 -13.21 -2.56 2.52
CA HIS A 47 -14.30 -3.01 1.66
C HIS A 47 -13.94 -2.93 0.16
N TYR A 48 -13.22 -1.89 -0.27
CA TYR A 48 -12.76 -1.79 -1.66
C TYR A 48 -11.70 -2.83 -2.00
N LEU A 49 -10.75 -3.10 -1.11
CA LEU A 49 -9.73 -4.13 -1.32
C LEU A 49 -10.36 -5.52 -1.43
N ARG A 50 -11.39 -5.82 -0.62
CA ARG A 50 -12.16 -7.05 -0.77
C ARG A 50 -12.87 -7.19 -2.11
N ASN A 51 -13.47 -6.10 -2.60
CA ASN A 51 -14.09 -6.08 -3.93
C ASN A 51 -13.07 -6.24 -5.07
N LEU A 52 -11.78 -6.06 -4.81
CA LEU A 52 -10.68 -6.29 -5.75
C LEU A 52 -10.07 -7.68 -5.59
N GLY A 53 -10.69 -8.58 -4.83
CA GLY A 53 -10.24 -9.96 -4.62
C GLY A 53 -9.38 -10.15 -3.37
N GLY A 54 -9.31 -9.17 -2.47
CA GLY A 54 -8.63 -9.30 -1.19
C GLY A 54 -9.47 -9.98 -0.11
N GLU A 55 -8.79 -10.57 0.87
CA GLU A 55 -9.37 -11.19 2.05
C GLU A 55 -8.79 -10.56 3.32
N LEU A 56 -9.64 -10.35 4.33
CA LEU A 56 -9.20 -9.77 5.60
C LEU A 56 -8.39 -10.79 6.38
N VAL A 57 -7.26 -10.36 6.93
CA VAL A 57 -6.39 -11.22 7.75
C VAL A 57 -6.50 -10.79 9.20
N GLY A 58 -6.75 -11.74 10.10
CA GLY A 58 -6.81 -11.51 11.55
C GLY A 58 -8.11 -10.91 12.08
N THR A 59 -9.08 -10.61 11.21
CA THR A 59 -10.42 -10.13 11.61
C THR A 59 -11.44 -10.31 10.50
N ASP A 60 -12.71 -10.48 10.87
CA ASP A 60 -13.85 -10.47 9.94
C ASP A 60 -14.53 -9.09 9.82
N ASP A 61 -14.24 -8.15 10.75
CA ASP A 61 -14.79 -6.79 10.72
C ASP A 61 -13.91 -5.85 9.87
N PRO A 62 -14.44 -5.31 8.75
CA PRO A 62 -13.68 -4.38 7.93
C PRO A 62 -13.27 -3.09 8.66
N ALA A 63 -13.97 -2.66 9.71
CA ALA A 63 -13.52 -1.50 10.50
C ALA A 63 -12.30 -1.80 11.36
N ALA A 64 -12.10 -3.05 11.77
CA ALA A 64 -10.94 -3.50 12.53
C ALA A 64 -9.78 -3.98 11.63
N ALA A 65 -10.02 -4.12 10.32
CA ALA A 65 -9.04 -4.63 9.37
C ALA A 65 -7.76 -3.78 9.34
N THR A 66 -6.64 -4.41 9.69
CA THR A 66 -5.29 -3.84 9.54
C THR A 66 -4.53 -4.50 8.40
N ARG A 67 -4.96 -5.68 7.92
CA ARG A 67 -4.31 -6.39 6.83
C ARG A 67 -5.31 -7.02 5.87
N VAL A 68 -5.01 -6.94 4.58
CA VAL A 68 -5.76 -7.58 3.49
C VAL A 68 -4.77 -8.26 2.54
N ASP A 69 -4.96 -9.55 2.29
CA ASP A 69 -4.13 -10.33 1.37
C ASP A 69 -4.96 -10.69 0.13
N GLY A 70 -4.36 -10.57 -1.06
CA GLY A 70 -4.97 -10.97 -2.33
C GLY A 70 -3.98 -11.74 -3.20
N ASP A 71 -4.42 -12.12 -4.40
CA ASP A 71 -3.59 -12.91 -5.31
C ASP A 71 -2.45 -12.06 -5.90
N GLY A 72 -1.21 -12.36 -5.49
CA GLY A 72 -0.01 -11.62 -5.89
C GLY A 72 0.15 -10.23 -5.23
N TRP A 73 -0.61 -9.92 -4.18
CA TRP A 73 -0.48 -8.65 -3.45
C TRP A 73 -0.95 -8.74 -1.99
N ARG A 74 -0.46 -7.84 -1.16
CA ARG A 74 -0.85 -7.66 0.25
C ARG A 74 -0.92 -6.19 0.59
N VAL A 75 -1.77 -5.84 1.54
CA VAL A 75 -1.95 -4.47 2.03
C VAL A 75 -2.02 -4.42 3.54
N THR A 76 -1.30 -3.48 4.12
CA THR A 76 -1.55 -3.01 5.48
C THR A 76 -2.34 -1.70 5.47
N LEU A 77 -3.29 -1.57 6.40
CA LEU A 77 -4.14 -0.39 6.57
C LEU A 77 -3.92 0.25 7.94
N SER A 78 -3.54 1.52 7.93
CA SER A 78 -3.54 2.39 9.11
C SER A 78 -4.55 3.53 8.93
N ALA A 79 -5.07 4.04 10.03
CA ALA A 79 -6.00 5.16 10.02
C ALA A 79 -5.68 6.10 11.18
N GLU A 80 -5.61 7.38 10.88
CA GLU A 80 -5.26 8.44 11.81
C GLU A 80 -6.17 9.66 11.61
N THR A 81 -6.33 10.47 12.64
CA THR A 81 -7.02 11.76 12.53
C THR A 81 -5.97 12.83 12.24
N VAL A 82 -6.14 13.55 11.13
CA VAL A 82 -5.24 14.62 10.71
C VAL A 82 -5.97 15.96 10.66
N THR A 83 -5.25 17.04 10.95
CA THR A 83 -5.79 18.41 10.84
C THR A 83 -5.60 18.93 9.42
N ALA A 84 -6.71 19.25 8.76
CA ALA A 84 -6.75 19.91 7.46
C ALA A 84 -6.83 21.45 7.62
N ALA A 85 -6.96 22.15 6.51
CA ALA A 85 -7.10 23.61 6.50
C ALA A 85 -8.26 24.07 7.43
N ALA A 86 -8.07 25.23 8.06
CA ALA A 86 -9.04 25.83 8.98
C ALA A 86 -9.42 24.97 10.22
N ALA A 87 -8.47 24.16 10.72
CA ALA A 87 -8.63 23.32 11.92
C ALA A 87 -9.73 22.24 11.82
N ILE A 88 -10.07 21.82 10.60
CA ILE A 88 -10.99 20.71 10.36
C ILE A 88 -10.22 19.40 10.58
N GLU A 89 -10.73 18.52 11.44
CA GLU A 89 -10.19 17.18 11.64
C GLU A 89 -10.78 16.22 10.61
N LEU A 90 -9.92 15.49 9.89
CA LEU A 90 -10.30 14.48 8.92
C LEU A 90 -9.64 13.16 9.26
N THR A 91 -10.34 12.05 9.03
CA THR A 91 -9.69 10.74 9.00
C THR A 91 -8.84 10.62 7.75
N GLU A 92 -7.58 10.28 7.92
CA GLU A 92 -6.68 9.82 6.86
C GLU A 92 -6.50 8.31 7.00
N VAL A 93 -6.64 7.60 5.89
CA VAL A 93 -6.36 6.17 5.80
C VAL A 93 -5.18 5.98 4.89
N THR A 94 -4.14 5.32 5.40
CA THR A 94 -2.95 4.97 4.66
C THR A 94 -2.99 3.48 4.34
N ALA A 95 -2.80 3.16 3.06
CA ALA A 95 -2.72 1.81 2.54
C ALA A 95 -1.32 1.57 1.98
N GLU A 96 -0.62 0.62 2.59
CA GLU A 96 0.74 0.20 2.23
C GLU A 96 0.67 -1.13 1.50
N PHE A 97 0.95 -1.11 0.20
CA PHE A 97 0.92 -2.24 -0.70
C PHE A 97 2.29 -2.90 -0.79
N ALA A 98 2.31 -4.22 -0.84
CA ALA A 98 3.42 -5.01 -1.37
C ALA A 98 2.86 -6.05 -2.35
N GLY A 99 3.45 -6.22 -3.51
CA GLY A 99 2.93 -7.16 -4.51
C GLY A 99 3.74 -7.23 -5.77
N ASP A 100 3.38 -8.17 -6.64
CA ASP A 100 3.95 -8.29 -7.98
C ASP A 100 3.76 -6.97 -8.76
N PRO A 101 4.79 -6.47 -9.48
CA PRO A 101 4.72 -5.20 -10.20
C PRO A 101 3.57 -5.13 -11.21
N GLU A 102 3.30 -6.21 -11.95
CA GLU A 102 2.24 -6.28 -12.95
C GLU A 102 0.86 -6.28 -12.28
N VAL A 103 0.73 -7.02 -11.18
CA VAL A 103 -0.49 -7.06 -10.37
C VAL A 103 -0.79 -5.68 -9.76
N LEU A 104 0.21 -5.02 -9.18
CA LEU A 104 0.05 -3.68 -8.61
C LEU A 104 -0.27 -2.63 -9.68
N ALA A 105 0.30 -2.75 -10.87
CA ALA A 105 0.03 -1.85 -12.00
C ALA A 105 -1.45 -1.90 -12.42
N GLU A 106 -2.10 -3.06 -12.32
CA GLU A 106 -3.54 -3.18 -12.56
C GLU A 106 -4.41 -2.78 -11.37
N LEU A 107 -3.97 -3.09 -10.15
CA LEU A 107 -4.74 -2.91 -8.93
C LEU A 107 -4.83 -1.46 -8.48
N LEU A 108 -3.69 -0.74 -8.49
CA LEU A 108 -3.61 0.62 -7.95
C LEU A 108 -4.49 1.63 -8.70
N PRO A 109 -4.61 1.61 -10.05
CA PRO A 109 -5.56 2.46 -10.75
C PRO A 109 -7.01 2.21 -10.33
N LYS A 110 -7.42 0.94 -10.18
CA LYS A 110 -8.78 0.56 -9.76
C LYS A 110 -9.08 1.02 -8.34
N TYR A 111 -8.11 0.87 -7.44
CA TYR A 111 -8.21 1.33 -6.04
C TYR A 111 -8.30 2.87 -5.96
N ARG A 112 -7.43 3.58 -6.69
CA ARG A 112 -7.42 5.06 -6.75
C ARG A 112 -8.68 5.65 -7.37
N GLN A 113 -9.20 5.05 -8.43
CA GLN A 113 -10.39 5.55 -9.12
C GLN A 113 -11.62 5.56 -8.20
N LYS A 114 -11.80 4.51 -7.37
CA LYS A 114 -12.91 4.45 -6.41
C LYS A 114 -12.77 5.46 -5.27
N ALA A 115 -11.54 5.68 -4.80
CA ALA A 115 -11.29 6.62 -3.71
C ALA A 115 -11.54 8.08 -4.12
N MET A 116 -11.27 8.45 -5.38
CA MET A 116 -11.57 9.81 -5.89
C MET A 116 -13.05 10.05 -6.18
N ARG A 117 -13.82 9.02 -6.58
CA ARG A 117 -15.24 9.19 -6.92
C ARG A 117 -16.18 9.32 -5.70
N ALA A 118 -15.67 9.06 -4.49
CA ALA A 118 -16.42 9.26 -3.25
C ALA A 118 -16.23 10.68 -2.66
N GLY A 119 -15.33 11.49 -3.24
CA GLY A 119 -15.04 12.87 -2.82
C GLY A 119 -15.41 13.91 -3.89
N GLY A 120 -16.49 13.68 -4.62
CA GLY A 120 -17.14 14.68 -5.48
C GLY A 120 -18.33 15.31 -4.76
#